data_AF-A0A2K4KW73-F1
#
_entry.id   AF-A0A2K4KW73-F1
#
_cell.length_a   1.000
_cell.length_b   1.000
_cell.length_c   1.000
_cell.angle_alpha   90.00
_cell.angle_beta   90.00
_cell.angle_gamma   90.00
#
_symmetry.space_group_name_H-M   'P 1'
#
loop_
_entity.id
_entity.type
_entity.pdbx_description
1 polymer ?
#
loop_
_entity_poly.entity_id
_entity_poly.type
_entity_poly.pdbx_seq_one_letter_code
_entity_poly.pdbx_strand_id
1 'polypeptide(L)'
;MGRAIPAVTALADAVTNLNGALTKRNELLERFQNKQFPEGASFEHMYLGLRYGSGHTNQEYMGYIQAISSYTDDVIFFCIKLCEDLEVHGKTLNKRYKSKLRGAPPRLTTLNFEQSYKEGWIPKDEEYEKWLSGFHNRPPAQKKGWLSLNPRKWFT
;
A
#
# COMPACT_ATOMS: atom_id res chain seq x y z
N MET A 1 -0.08 -0.67 -17.38
CA MET A 1 0.12 -2.04 -16.87
C MET A 1 -0.57 -2.12 -15.51
N GLY A 2 -1.03 -3.30 -15.07
CA GLY A 2 -1.80 -3.40 -13.82
C GLY A 2 -0.94 -3.13 -12.59
N ARG A 3 -1.40 -2.25 -11.70
CA ARG A 3 -0.74 -1.87 -10.43
C ARG A 3 -0.79 -2.97 -9.36
N ALA A 4 -1.69 -3.96 -9.51
CA ALA A 4 -1.93 -5.00 -8.51
C ALA A 4 -0.68 -5.78 -8.08
N ILE A 5 0.17 -6.24 -9.01
CA ILE A 5 1.38 -7.02 -8.65
C ILE A 5 2.39 -6.17 -7.87
N PRO A 6 2.75 -4.96 -8.34
CA PRO A 6 3.54 -4.03 -7.54
C PRO A 6 2.91 -3.66 -6.19
N ALA A 7 1.58 -3.51 -6.12
CA ALA A 7 0.88 -3.23 -4.86
C ALA A 7 1.03 -4.38 -3.85
N VAL A 8 0.88 -5.64 -4.29
CA VAL A 8 1.11 -6.82 -3.43
C VAL A 8 2.55 -6.86 -2.94
N THR A 9 3.51 -6.59 -3.82
CA THR A 9 4.94 -6.62 -3.47
C THR A 9 5.25 -5.54 -2.43
N ALA A 10 4.81 -4.31 -2.68
CA ALA A 10 4.98 -3.19 -1.75
C ALA A 10 4.28 -3.44 -0.41
N LEU A 11 3.09 -4.05 -0.41
CA LEU A 11 2.39 -4.45 0.81
C LEU A 11 3.19 -5.49 1.61
N ALA A 12 3.74 -6.50 0.96
CA ALA A 12 4.56 -7.52 1.61
C ALA A 12 5.83 -6.93 2.24
N ASP A 13 6.48 -6.01 1.53
CA ASP A 13 7.65 -5.28 2.04
C ASP A 13 7.27 -4.40 3.24
N ALA A 14 6.16 -3.65 3.14
CA ALA A 14 5.66 -2.80 4.22
C ALA A 14 5.35 -3.59 5.50
N VAL A 15 4.69 -4.75 5.38
CA VAL A 15 4.43 -5.64 6.53
C VAL A 15 5.73 -6.16 7.14
N THR A 16 6.70 -6.55 6.30
CA THR A 16 8.02 -7.02 6.77
C THR A 16 8.76 -5.92 7.52
N ASN A 17 8.78 -4.71 6.97
CA ASN A 17 9.42 -3.55 7.56
C ASN A 17 8.77 -3.15 8.89
N LEU A 18 7.42 -3.13 8.95
CA LEU A 18 6.68 -2.86 10.18
C LEU A 18 7.02 -3.86 11.28
N ASN A 19 7.01 -5.15 10.98
CA ASN A 19 7.37 -6.20 11.93
C ASN A 19 8.83 -6.08 12.39
N GLY A 20 9.74 -5.75 11.49
CA GLY A 20 11.14 -5.49 11.81
C GLY A 20 11.29 -4.31 12.79
N ALA A 21 10.61 -3.21 12.53
CA ALA A 21 10.65 -2.02 13.39
C ALA A 21 10.02 -2.29 14.77
N LEU A 22 8.90 -3.01 14.83
CA LEU A 22 8.27 -3.44 16.09
C LEU A 22 9.22 -4.33 16.91
N THR A 23 9.87 -5.29 16.26
CA THR A 23 10.83 -6.20 16.91
C THR A 23 11.98 -5.40 17.51
N LYS A 24 12.59 -4.50 16.74
CA LYS A 24 13.73 -3.69 17.21
C LYS A 24 13.35 -2.72 18.32
N ARG A 25 12.17 -2.09 18.24
CA ARG A 25 11.64 -1.28 19.34
C ARG A 25 11.50 -2.11 20.61
N ASN A 26 10.96 -3.32 20.52
CA ASN A 26 10.77 -4.19 21.68
C ASN A 26 12.11 -4.65 22.29
N GLU A 27 13.10 -4.99 21.45
CA GLU A 27 14.47 -5.28 21.90
C GLU A 27 15.07 -4.10 22.69
N LEU A 28 14.87 -2.85 22.22
CA LEU A 28 15.32 -1.66 22.95
C LEU A 28 14.62 -1.51 24.30
N LEU A 29 13.30 -1.73 24.36
CA LEU A 29 12.55 -1.64 25.62
C LEU A 29 13.02 -2.70 26.62
N GLU A 30 13.33 -3.92 26.17
CA GLU A 30 13.90 -4.96 27.02
C GLU A 30 15.27 -4.54 27.58
N ARG A 31 16.15 -4.00 26.73
CA ARG A 31 17.45 -3.45 27.17
C ARG A 31 17.25 -2.34 28.21
N PHE A 32 16.26 -1.48 28.02
CA PHE A 32 15.94 -0.39 28.94
C PHE A 32 15.45 -0.91 30.29
N GLN A 33 14.56 -1.90 30.30
CA GLN A 33 14.08 -2.53 31.53
C GLN A 33 15.21 -3.23 32.30
N ASN A 34 16.14 -3.85 31.57
CA ASN A 34 17.32 -4.50 32.13
C ASN A 34 18.46 -3.52 32.50
N LYS A 35 18.22 -2.20 32.41
CA LYS A 35 19.18 -1.14 32.69
C LYS A 35 20.49 -1.26 31.90
N GLN A 36 20.43 -1.82 30.69
CA GLN A 36 21.57 -1.97 29.81
C GLN A 36 21.82 -0.66 29.05
N PHE A 37 22.50 0.27 29.70
CA PHE A 37 22.79 1.58 29.16
C PHE A 37 24.29 1.78 28.90
N PRO A 38 24.67 2.57 27.89
CA PRO A 38 26.03 3.07 27.75
C PRO A 38 26.47 3.85 29.00
N GLU A 39 27.77 3.93 29.23
CA GLU A 39 28.33 4.71 30.34
C GLU A 39 27.88 6.17 30.29
N GLY A 40 27.50 6.71 31.45
CA GLY A 40 27.00 8.08 31.58
C GLY A 40 25.59 8.31 31.02
N ALA A 41 24.92 7.27 30.50
CA ALA A 41 23.53 7.34 30.06
C ALA A 41 22.57 6.79 31.11
N SER A 42 21.31 7.22 31.01
CA SER A 42 20.18 6.70 31.79
C SER A 42 19.03 6.40 30.85
N PHE A 43 17.94 5.84 31.39
CA PHE A 43 16.73 5.55 30.63
C PHE A 43 16.22 6.77 29.85
N GLU A 44 16.16 7.94 30.49
CA GLU A 44 15.64 9.17 29.91
C GLU A 44 16.46 9.61 28.69
N HIS A 45 17.79 9.43 28.74
CA HIS A 45 18.67 9.72 27.62
C HIS A 45 18.37 8.84 26.41
N MET A 46 18.14 7.55 26.64
CA MET A 46 17.91 6.59 25.57
C MET A 46 16.48 6.66 25.02
N TYR A 47 15.49 6.91 25.88
CA TYR A 47 14.07 6.94 25.52
C TYR A 47 13.69 8.26 24.85
N LEU A 48 14.14 9.40 25.40
CA LEU A 48 13.82 10.74 24.90
C LEU A 48 14.85 11.29 23.90
N GLY A 49 15.97 10.59 23.71
CA GLY A 49 17.06 11.05 22.86
C GLY A 49 17.77 12.29 23.41
N LEU A 50 18.00 12.34 24.72
CA LEU A 50 18.76 13.42 25.35
C LEU A 50 20.26 13.18 25.20
N ARG A 51 21.05 14.25 25.32
CA ARG A 51 22.52 14.16 25.31
C ARG A 51 23.04 13.56 26.61
N TYR A 52 24.00 12.65 26.51
CA TYR A 52 24.69 12.03 27.64
C TYR A 52 26.21 11.99 27.45
N GLY A 53 26.96 11.80 28.53
CA GLY A 53 28.43 11.74 28.52
C GLY A 53 29.07 12.98 27.86
N SER A 54 29.97 12.74 26.90
CA SER A 54 30.68 13.76 26.11
C SER A 54 29.83 14.40 24.99
N GLY A 55 28.50 14.30 25.05
CA GLY A 55 27.59 14.87 24.06
C GLY A 55 27.01 13.86 23.06
N HIS A 56 27.02 12.57 23.40
CA HIS A 56 26.38 11.53 22.59
C HIS A 56 24.85 11.61 22.71
N THR A 57 24.13 11.23 21.66
CA THR A 57 22.67 11.11 21.65
C THR A 57 22.29 9.80 20.98
N ASN A 58 21.36 9.05 21.58
CA ASN A 58 20.75 7.89 20.93
C ASN A 58 19.40 8.30 20.34
N GLN A 59 19.14 7.97 19.08
CA GLN A 59 17.85 8.26 18.41
C GLN A 59 17.14 6.99 17.95
N GLU A 60 17.63 5.81 18.33
CA GLU A 60 17.14 4.53 17.82
C GLU A 60 15.67 4.33 18.21
N TYR A 61 15.32 4.57 19.48
CA TYR A 61 13.94 4.38 19.95
C TYR A 61 12.96 5.27 19.18
N MET A 62 13.24 6.58 19.09
CA MET A 62 12.40 7.52 18.33
C MET A 62 12.36 7.16 16.84
N GLY A 63 13.49 6.78 16.26
CA GLY A 63 13.59 6.36 14.86
C GLY A 63 12.69 5.15 14.56
N TYR A 64 12.66 4.16 15.46
CA TYR A 64 11.76 3.01 15.30
C TYR A 64 10.28 3.38 15.50
N ILE A 65 9.95 4.31 16.40
CA ILE A 65 8.57 4.82 16.53
C ILE A 65 8.11 5.50 15.25
N GLN A 66 8.95 6.36 14.66
CA GLN A 66 8.66 7.01 13.39
C GLN A 66 8.51 5.99 12.26
N ALA A 67 9.42 5.02 12.19
CA ALA A 67 9.36 3.95 11.21
C ALA A 67 8.07 3.12 11.34
N ILE A 68 7.64 2.77 12.56
CA ILE A 68 6.37 2.07 12.81
C ILE A 68 5.20 2.88 12.27
N SER A 69 5.17 4.19 12.50
CA SER A 69 4.11 5.06 11.96
C SER A 69 4.10 5.02 10.44
N SER A 70 5.24 5.30 9.80
CA SER A 70 5.33 5.32 8.34
C SER A 70 5.03 3.97 7.68
N TYR A 71 5.52 2.86 8.24
CA TYR A 71 5.22 1.54 7.69
C TYR A 71 3.76 1.12 7.94
N THR A 72 3.11 1.63 8.99
CA THR A 72 1.66 1.44 9.18
C THR A 72 0.88 2.13 8.08
N ASP A 73 1.26 3.37 7.73
CA ASP A 73 0.68 4.10 6.61
C ASP A 73 0.90 3.35 5.29
N ASP A 74 2.11 2.84 5.04
CA ASP A 74 2.42 2.05 3.85
C ASP A 74 1.49 0.81 3.74
N VAL A 75 1.32 0.07 4.84
CA VAL A 75 0.45 -1.12 4.89
C VAL A 75 -1.01 -0.74 4.56
N ILE A 76 -1.53 0.32 5.17
CA ILE A 76 -2.91 0.79 4.93
C ILE A 76 -3.06 1.17 3.46
N PHE A 77 -2.16 2.00 2.94
CA PHE A 77 -2.20 2.50 1.58
C PHE A 77 -2.17 1.36 0.55
N PHE A 78 -1.17 0.48 0.61
CA PHE A 78 -1.01 -0.59 -0.39
C PHE A 78 -2.11 -1.65 -0.30
N CYS A 79 -2.66 -1.91 0.90
CA CYS A 79 -3.81 -2.79 1.06
C CYS A 79 -5.05 -2.23 0.34
N ILE A 80 -5.32 -0.93 0.51
CA ILE A 80 -6.43 -0.26 -0.18
C ILE A 80 -6.23 -0.29 -1.69
N LYS A 81 -5.03 0.04 -2.19
CA LYS A 81 -4.77 0.02 -3.64
C LYS A 81 -4.90 -1.37 -4.24
N LEU A 82 -4.47 -2.41 -3.52
CA LEU A 82 -4.68 -3.80 -3.92
C LEU A 82 -6.19 -4.14 -3.98
N CYS A 83 -6.95 -3.74 -2.97
CA CYS A 83 -8.38 -3.95 -2.92
C CYS A 83 -9.12 -3.29 -4.09
N GLU A 84 -8.80 -2.03 -4.40
CA GLU A 84 -9.32 -1.30 -5.56
C GLU A 84 -9.03 -2.06 -6.86
N ASP A 85 -7.77 -2.50 -7.05
CA ASP A 85 -7.34 -3.18 -8.26
C ASP A 85 -8.04 -4.55 -8.42
N LEU A 86 -8.22 -5.29 -7.33
CA LEU A 86 -8.98 -6.55 -7.30
C LEU A 86 -10.46 -6.35 -7.64
N GLU A 87 -11.07 -5.27 -7.15
CA GLU A 87 -12.46 -4.95 -7.48
C GLU A 87 -12.63 -4.62 -8.97
N VAL A 88 -11.73 -3.81 -9.54
CA VAL A 88 -11.70 -3.49 -10.98
C VAL A 88 -11.51 -4.76 -11.81
N HIS A 89 -10.60 -5.64 -11.38
CA HIS A 89 -10.39 -6.93 -12.06
C HIS A 89 -11.62 -7.82 -11.98
N GLY A 90 -12.23 -7.97 -10.80
CA GLY A 90 -13.46 -8.73 -10.62
C GLY A 90 -14.62 -8.21 -11.48
N LYS A 91 -14.81 -6.88 -11.54
CA LYS A 91 -15.79 -6.23 -12.42
C LYS A 91 -15.52 -6.56 -13.89
N THR A 92 -14.26 -6.62 -14.29
CA THR A 92 -13.85 -6.95 -15.65
C THR A 92 -14.12 -8.42 -15.99
N LEU A 93 -13.83 -9.34 -15.07
CA LEU A 93 -14.15 -10.76 -15.21
C LEU A 93 -15.66 -10.99 -15.29
N ASN A 94 -16.44 -10.37 -14.41
CA ASN A 94 -17.90 -10.47 -14.45
C ASN A 94 -18.47 -10.01 -15.79
N LYS A 95 -17.99 -8.89 -16.36
CA LYS A 95 -18.39 -8.44 -17.70
C LYS A 95 -17.98 -9.42 -18.79
N ARG A 96 -16.74 -9.91 -18.76
CA ARG A 96 -16.18 -10.82 -19.78
C ARG A 96 -16.89 -12.17 -19.83
N TYR A 97 -17.29 -12.68 -18.66
CA TYR A 97 -17.87 -14.01 -18.54
C TYR A 97 -19.38 -14.02 -18.34
N LYS A 98 -20.05 -12.84 -18.28
CA LYS A 98 -21.52 -12.74 -18.19
C LYS A 98 -22.26 -13.57 -19.25
N SER A 99 -21.73 -13.62 -20.47
CA SER A 99 -22.32 -14.40 -21.58
C SER A 99 -21.90 -15.87 -21.59
N LYS A 100 -20.83 -16.24 -20.87
CA LYS A 100 -20.24 -17.59 -20.87
C LYS A 100 -20.68 -18.42 -19.66
N LEU A 101 -20.94 -17.77 -18.53
CA LEU A 101 -21.45 -18.41 -17.33
C LEU A 101 -22.96 -18.53 -17.47
N ARG A 102 -23.48 -19.77 -17.52
CA ARG A 102 -24.92 -20.02 -17.44
C ARG A 102 -25.37 -19.74 -16.00
N GLY A 103 -25.77 -18.50 -15.71
CA GLY A 103 -26.24 -18.08 -14.39
C GLY A 103 -25.90 -16.63 -14.05
N ALA A 104 -26.30 -16.20 -12.86
CA ALA A 104 -25.89 -14.91 -12.33
C ALA A 104 -24.38 -14.94 -11.99
N PRO A 105 -23.61 -13.91 -12.36
CA PRO A 105 -22.20 -13.84 -12.00
C PRO A 105 -22.04 -13.75 -10.47
N PRO A 106 -20.91 -14.22 -9.92
CA PRO A 106 -20.65 -14.14 -8.48
C PRO A 106 -20.70 -12.70 -8.00
N ARG A 107 -21.26 -12.51 -6.81
CA ARG A 107 -21.32 -11.21 -6.14
C ARG A 107 -19.89 -10.76 -5.83
N LEU A 108 -19.54 -9.56 -6.27
CA LEU A 108 -18.29 -8.92 -5.87
C LEU A 108 -18.51 -8.18 -4.56
N THR A 109 -17.57 -8.33 -3.64
CA THR A 109 -17.48 -7.50 -2.45
C THR A 109 -16.88 -6.16 -2.86
N THR A 110 -17.58 -5.07 -2.56
CA THR A 110 -17.07 -3.70 -2.70
C THR A 110 -16.73 -3.20 -1.31
N LEU A 111 -15.54 -2.64 -1.17
CA LEU A 111 -15.07 -2.05 0.08
C LEU A 111 -15.43 -0.56 0.07
N ASN A 112 -15.93 -0.05 1.19
CA ASN A 112 -16.25 1.37 1.34
C ASN A 112 -15.33 1.97 2.40
N PHE A 113 -14.45 2.86 1.97
CA PHE A 113 -13.49 3.57 2.80
C PHE A 113 -13.83 5.06 3.01
N GLU A 114 -14.99 5.53 2.55
CA GLU A 114 -15.34 6.96 2.59
C GLU A 114 -15.27 7.55 3.99
N GLN A 115 -15.75 6.83 5.01
CA GLN A 115 -15.69 7.31 6.40
C GLN A 115 -14.25 7.40 6.89
N SER A 116 -13.43 6.37 6.62
CA SER A 116 -12.03 6.33 7.01
C SER A 116 -11.20 7.44 6.34
N TYR A 117 -11.53 7.80 5.09
CA TYR A 117 -10.96 8.98 4.43
C TYR A 117 -11.38 10.29 5.10
N LYS A 118 -12.66 10.45 5.45
CA LYS A 118 -13.17 11.65 6.14
C LYS A 118 -12.54 11.84 7.51
N GLU A 119 -12.27 10.76 8.22
CA GLU A 119 -11.64 10.76 9.54
C GLU A 119 -10.12 10.90 9.49
N GLY A 120 -9.52 10.88 8.30
CA GLY A 120 -8.08 11.00 8.11
C GLY A 120 -7.29 9.77 8.58
N TRP A 121 -7.92 8.60 8.64
CA TRP A 121 -7.26 7.34 9.02
C TRP A 121 -6.48 6.71 7.87
N ILE A 122 -6.79 7.12 6.65
CA ILE A 122 -6.14 6.61 5.44
C ILE A 122 -5.13 7.65 4.97
N PRO A 123 -3.87 7.26 4.73
CA PRO A 123 -2.88 8.12 4.14
C PRO A 123 -3.35 8.68 2.80
N LYS A 124 -2.99 9.93 2.51
CA LYS A 124 -3.46 10.59 1.30
C LYS A 124 -2.67 10.14 0.08
N ASP A 125 -3.31 10.12 -1.09
CA ASP A 125 -2.67 9.69 -2.33
C ASP A 125 -1.47 10.59 -2.71
N GLU A 126 -1.49 11.87 -2.31
CA GLU A 126 -0.39 12.81 -2.56
C GLU A 126 0.93 12.38 -1.90
N GLU A 127 0.87 11.72 -0.75
CA GLU A 127 2.05 11.22 -0.03
C GLU A 127 2.74 10.06 -0.80
N TYR A 128 2.01 9.44 -1.73
CA TYR A 128 2.46 8.31 -2.53
C TYR A 128 2.52 8.64 -4.03
N GLU A 129 2.45 9.92 -4.40
CA GLU A 129 2.41 10.37 -5.80
C GLU A 129 3.58 9.80 -6.62
N LYS A 130 4.78 9.78 -6.04
CA LYS A 130 5.98 9.21 -6.68
C LYS A 130 5.76 7.76 -7.10
N TRP A 131 5.16 6.94 -6.24
CA TRP A 131 4.87 5.55 -6.56
C TRP A 131 3.71 5.43 -7.54
N LEU A 132 2.64 6.21 -7.35
CA LEU A 132 1.46 6.23 -8.24
C LEU A 132 1.80 6.66 -9.67
N SER A 133 2.74 7.59 -9.85
CA SER A 133 3.18 8.10 -11.15
C SER A 133 3.72 7.01 -12.09
N GLY A 134 4.14 5.86 -11.56
CA GLY A 134 4.56 4.70 -12.36
C GLY A 134 3.41 4.02 -13.11
N PHE A 135 2.15 4.28 -12.74
CA PHE A 135 0.99 3.51 -13.21
C PHE A 135 0.07 4.35 -14.09
N HIS A 136 0.22 4.19 -15.40
CA HIS A 136 -0.67 4.83 -16.37
C HIS A 136 -1.74 3.85 -16.87
N ASN A 137 -2.99 4.36 -16.92
CA ASN A 137 -4.08 3.67 -17.60
C ASN A 137 -3.75 3.56 -19.09
N ARG A 138 -3.85 2.35 -19.65
CA ARG A 138 -3.75 2.19 -21.10
C ARG A 138 -5.01 2.82 -21.72
N PRO A 139 -4.88 3.71 -22.71
CA PRO A 139 -6.06 4.21 -23.42
C PRO A 139 -6.83 3.02 -24.00
N PRO A 140 -8.18 3.08 -24.03
CA PRO A 140 -8.99 2.02 -24.61
C PRO A 140 -8.55 1.78 -26.06
N ALA A 141 -8.46 0.51 -26.45
CA ALA A 141 -8.11 0.17 -27.82
C ALA A 141 -9.06 0.88 -28.80
N GLN A 142 -8.51 1.75 -29.66
CA GLN A 142 -9.28 2.38 -30.73
C GLN A 142 -9.94 1.27 -31.55
N LYS A 143 -11.28 1.27 -31.59
CA LYS A 143 -12.03 0.39 -32.48
C LYS A 143 -11.67 0.79 -33.91
N LYS A 144 -10.87 -0.03 -34.61
CA LYS A 144 -10.62 0.14 -36.05
C LYS A 144 -11.95 -0.05 -36.80
N GLY A 145 -12.57 1.05 -37.19
CA GLY A 145 -13.82 1.09 -37.95
C GLY A 145 -13.62 0.77 -39.43
N TRP A 146 -13.24 -0.46 -39.78
CA TRP A 146 -13.00 -0.86 -41.18
C TRP A 146 -13.49 -2.28 -41.52
N LEU A 147 -14.66 -2.67 -41.03
CA LEU A 147 -15.36 -3.89 -41.49
C LEU A 147 -16.87 -3.67 -41.66
N SER A 148 -17.25 -2.64 -42.41
CA SER A 148 -18.57 -2.55 -43.05
C SER A 148 -18.42 -2.26 -44.54
N LEU A 149 -17.63 -3.07 -45.24
CA LEU A 149 -17.73 -3.16 -46.70
C LEU A 149 -18.74 -4.27 -47.00
N ASN A 150 -19.95 -3.82 -47.37
CA ASN A 150 -21.09 -4.66 -47.73
C ASN A 150 -20.88 -5.16 -49.18
N PRO A 151 -20.65 -6.46 -49.46
CA PRO A 151 -20.28 -6.91 -50.81
C PRO A 151 -21.48 -7.16 -51.74
N ARG A 152 -22.62 -6.48 -51.55
CA ARG A 152 -23.85 -6.69 -52.34
C ARG A 152 -24.18 -5.56 -53.32
N LYS A 153 -23.19 -5.08 -54.07
CA LYS A 153 -23.39 -4.23 -55.26
C LYS A 153 -22.35 -4.55 -56.34
N TRP A 154 -22.39 -5.76 -56.90
CA TRP A 154 -21.52 -6.13 -58.04
C TRP A 154 -22.18 -7.01 -59.10
N PHE A 155 -23.51 -7.16 -59.11
CA PHE A 155 -24.21 -7.79 -60.23
C PHE A 155 -25.57 -7.12 -60.43
N THR A 156 -25.58 -6.10 -61.28
CA THR A 156 -26.70 -5.78 -62.20
C THR A 156 -26.49 -6.57 -63.47
#